data_AF-A0A1K1LWK7-F1
#
_entry.id   AF-A0A1K1LWK7-F1
#
_cell.length_a   1.000
_cell.length_b   1.000
_cell.length_c   1.000
_cell.angle_alpha   90.00
_cell.angle_beta   90.00
_cell.angle_gamma   90.00
#
_symmetry.space_group_name_H-M   'P 1'
#
loop_
_entity.id
_entity.type
_entity.pdbx_description
1 polymer ?
#
loop_
_entity_poly.entity_id
_entity_poly.type
_entity_poly.pdbx_seq_one_letter_code
_entity_poly.pdbx_strand_id
1 'polypeptide(L)' 'MIIKIIWARIRYYQMISDMPDAVLAEYLGVTPRTLLNYDKDASNLGLGQIAQYVYLTGRELSDLFPAKDEDAVDQK' A
#
# COMPACT_ATOMS: atom_id res chain seq x y z
N MET A 1 -5.27 10.82 6.20
CA MET A 1 -6.21 9.69 6.38
C MET A 1 -6.03 8.64 5.29
N ILE A 2 -6.14 9.02 4.00
CA ILE A 2 -5.95 8.12 2.84
C ILE A 2 -4.61 7.37 2.84
N ILE A 3 -3.49 8.06 3.07
CA ILE A 3 -2.16 7.43 3.07
C ILE A 3 -2.02 6.33 4.14
N LYS A 4 -2.68 6.47 5.30
CA LYS A 4 -2.69 5.42 6.33
C LYS A 4 -3.48 4.18 5.87
N ILE A 5 -4.56 4.37 5.12
CA ILE A 5 -5.36 3.28 4.53
C ILE A 5 -4.54 2.54 3.47
N ILE A 6 -3.87 3.28 2.59
CA ILE A 6 -2.98 2.70 1.58
C ILE A 6 -1.88 1.88 2.26
N TRP A 7 -1.22 2.43 3.28
CA TRP A 7 -0.19 1.71 4.04
C TRP A 7 -0.72 0.44 4.69
N ALA A 8 -1.89 0.51 5.34
CA ALA A 8 -2.52 -0.65 5.95
C ALA A 8 -2.83 -1.76 4.92
N ARG A 9 -3.27 -1.39 3.71
CA ARG A 9 -3.51 -2.35 2.63
C ARG A 9 -2.23 -2.96 2.07
N ILE A 10 -1.17 -2.18 1.91
CA ILE A 10 0.15 -2.69 1.53
C ILE A 10 0.63 -3.74 2.55
N ARG A 11 0.55 -3.43 3.85
CA ARG A 11 0.90 -4.37 4.93
C ARG A 11 -0.01 -5.61 4.96
N TYR A 12 -1.31 -5.45 4.70
CA TYR A 12 -2.23 -6.57 4.58
C TYR A 12 -1.82 -7.53 3.44
N TYR A 13 -1.49 -6.99 2.27
CA TYR A 13 -1.03 -7.82 1.14
C TYR A 13 0.33 -8.45 1.37
N GLN A 14 1.23 -7.76 2.07
CA GLN A 14 2.48 -8.35 2.52
C GLN A 14 2.23 -9.58 3.40
N MET A 15 1.32 -9.47 4.37
CA MET A 15 0.97 -10.56 5.28
C MET A 15 0.35 -11.76 4.55
N ILE A 16 -0.58 -11.53 3.61
CA ILE A 16 -1.18 -12.61 2.82
C ILE A 16 -0.13 -13.36 1.99
N SER A 17 0.87 -12.64 1.50
CA SER A 17 1.89 -13.19 0.60
C SER A 17 3.11 -13.74 1.34
N ASP A 18 3.09 -13.74 2.69
CA ASP A 18 4.23 -14.06 3.56
C ASP A 18 5.54 -13.35 3.13
N MET A 19 5.40 -12.09 2.70
CA MET A 19 6.49 -11.33 2.09
C MET A 19 7.39 -10.72 3.17
N PRO A 20 8.72 -10.98 3.14
CA PRO A 20 9.64 -10.35 4.08
C PRO A 20 9.70 -8.84 3.94
N ASP A 21 9.94 -8.14 5.05
CA ASP A 21 10.09 -6.67 5.06
C ASP A 21 11.15 -6.17 4.06
N ALA A 22 12.24 -6.91 3.88
CA ALA A 22 13.28 -6.56 2.92
C ALA A 22 12.75 -6.52 1.48
N VAL A 23 11.90 -7.49 1.10
CA VAL A 23 11.31 -7.56 -0.24
C VAL A 23 10.29 -6.44 -0.44
N LEU A 24 9.47 -6.16 0.57
CA LEU A 24 8.53 -5.04 0.49
C LEU A 24 9.28 -3.69 0.36
N ALA A 25 10.39 -3.52 1.09
CA ALA A 25 11.23 -2.33 1.00
C ALA A 25 11.80 -2.15 -0.42
N GLU A 26 12.25 -3.23 -1.06
CA GLU A 26 12.68 -3.22 -2.46
C GLU A 26 11.55 -2.82 -3.42
N TYR A 27 10.34 -3.37 -3.25
CA TYR A 27 9.19 -3.01 -4.08
C TYR A 27 8.77 -1.55 -3.95
N LEU A 28 8.96 -0.97 -2.77
CA LEU A 28 8.71 0.45 -2.52
C LEU A 28 9.91 1.35 -2.87
N GLY A 29 11.08 0.78 -3.19
CA GLY A 29 12.29 1.55 -3.47
C GLY A 29 12.82 2.29 -2.24
N VAL A 30 12.66 1.71 -1.05
CA VAL A 30 13.09 2.30 0.23
C VAL A 30 13.98 1.34 1.01
N THR A 31 14.61 1.85 2.07
CA THR A 31 15.35 0.99 3.01
C THR A 31 14.41 0.30 4.00
N PRO A 32 14.77 -0.86 4.57
CA PRO A 32 13.99 -1.50 5.64
C PRO A 32 13.76 -0.57 6.85
N ARG A 33 14.73 0.31 7.16
CA ARG A 33 14.56 1.33 8.21
C ARG A 33 13.43 2.31 7.88
N THR A 34 13.36 2.78 6.64
CA THR A 34 12.28 3.67 6.18
C THR A 34 10.93 2.96 6.21
N LEU A 35 10.89 1.69 5.79
CA LEU A 35 9.70 0.85 5.85
C LEU A 35 9.12 0.80 7.28
N LEU A 36 9.96 0.51 8.28
CA LEU A 36 9.56 0.47 9.69
C LEU A 36 9.13 1.84 10.24
N ASN A 37 9.62 2.94 9.67
CA ASN A 37 9.14 4.26 10.04
C ASN A 37 7.72 4.53 9.54
N TYR A 38 7.32 3.97 8.40
CA TYR A 38 5.96 4.11 7.88
C TYR A 38 4.90 3.45 8.76
N ASP A 39 5.26 2.41 9.53
CA ASP A 39 4.36 1.82 10.52
C ASP A 39 3.98 2.80 11.65
N LYS A 40 4.87 3.76 11.93
CA LYS A 40 4.63 4.83 12.90
C LYS A 40 3.96 6.02 12.24
N ASP A 41 4.49 6.43 11.08
CA ASP A 41 3.96 7.53 10.28
C ASP A 41 4.23 7.34 8.79
N ALA A 42 3.19 6.96 8.06
CA ALA A 42 3.22 6.80 6.61
C ALA A 42 3.13 8.13 5.85
N SER A 43 3.11 9.30 6.50
CA SER A 43 2.97 10.62 5.84
C SER A 43 3.96 10.86 4.70
N ASN A 44 5.15 10.26 4.78
CA ASN A 44 6.22 10.36 3.77
C ASN A 44 6.19 9.24 2.72
N LEU A 45 5.11 8.45 2.65
CA LEU A 45 4.86 7.52 1.56
C LEU A 45 4.29 8.30 0.37
N GLY A 46 5.12 8.51 -0.64
CA GLY A 46 4.78 9.24 -1.86
C GLY A 46 4.19 8.37 -2.96
N LEU A 47 3.56 9.04 -3.92
CA LEU A 47 2.95 8.39 -5.09
C LEU A 47 3.96 7.61 -5.95
N GLY A 48 5.22 8.03 -5.99
CA GLY A 48 6.28 7.31 -6.71
C GLY A 48 6.53 5.91 -6.13
N GLN A 49 6.63 5.80 -4.80
CA GLN A 49 6.80 4.49 -4.14
C GLN A 49 5.57 3.60 -4.34
N ILE A 50 4.37 4.17 -4.25
CA ILE A 50 3.12 3.44 -4.47
C ILE A 50 3.05 2.94 -5.92
N ALA A 51 3.36 3.79 -6.90
CA ALA A 51 3.34 3.42 -8.32
C ALA A 51 4.34 2.29 -8.62
N GLN A 52 5.54 2.35 -8.04
CA GLN A 52 6.54 1.29 -8.17
C GLN A 52 6.04 -0.03 -7.57
N TYR A 53 5.47 0.00 -6.37
CA TYR A 53 4.91 -1.19 -5.73
C TYR A 53 3.81 -1.84 -6.57
N VAL A 54 2.86 -1.05 -7.06
CA VAL A 54 1.75 -1.52 -7.92
C VAL A 54 2.29 -2.14 -9.21
N TYR A 55 3.26 -1.49 -9.85
CA TYR A 55 3.91 -1.99 -11.06
C TYR A 55 4.62 -3.34 -10.84
N LEU A 56 5.41 -3.46 -9.78
CA LEU A 56 6.22 -4.66 -9.52
C LEU A 56 5.39 -5.84 -8.97
N THR A 57 4.29 -5.56 -8.27
CA THR A 57 3.41 -6.60 -7.72
C THR A 57 2.28 -7.01 -8.68
N GLY A 58 2.12 -6.29 -9.80
CA GLY A 58 1.02 -6.51 -10.75
C GLY A 58 -0.36 -6.19 -10.18
N ARG A 59 -0.43 -5.40 -9.09
CA ARG A 59 -1.69 -4.98 -8.47
C ARG A 59 -2.26 -3.78 -9.22
N GLU A 60 -3.50 -3.40 -8.89
CA GLU A 60 -4.07 -2.15 -9.34
C GLU A 60 -3.99 -1.08 -8.24
N LEU A 61 -4.00 0.19 -8.66
CA LEU A 61 -4.02 1.29 -7.70
C LEU A 61 -5.34 1.31 -6.90
N SER A 62 -6.46 0.94 -7.54
CA SER A 62 -7.80 0.77 -6.94
C SER A 62 -7.77 -0.15 -5.72
N ASP A 63 -6.95 -1.22 -5.76
CA ASP A 63 -6.79 -2.17 -4.66
C ASP A 63 -6.24 -1.54 -3.38
N LEU A 64 -5.60 -0.37 -3.47
CA LEU A 64 -5.00 0.35 -2.36
C LEU A 64 -5.86 1.52 -1.85
N PHE A 65 -6.83 1.98 -2.63
CA PHE A 65 -7.65 3.14 -2.28
C PHE A 65 -8.97 2.74 -1.61
N PRO A 66 -9.45 3.47 -0.60
CA PRO A 66 -10.77 3.23 -0.03
C PRO A 66 -11.81 3.17 -1.16
N ALA A 67 -12.72 2.19 -1.10
CA ALA A 67 -13.82 2.13 -2.03
C ALA A 67 -14.58 3.46 -1.95
N LYS A 68 -14.95 4.02 -3.10
CA LYS A 68 -15.87 5.16 -3.10
C LYS A 68 -17.23 4.63 -2.71
N ASP A 69 -17.89 5.24 -1.74
CA ASP A 69 -19.24 4.87 -1.28
C ASP A 69 -20.31 4.97 -2.39
N GLU A 70 -19.96 5.41 -3.60
CA GLU A 70 -20.86 5.54 -4.76
C GLU A 70 -21.27 4.19 -5.39
N ASP A 71 -20.55 3.09 -5.12
CA ASP A 71 -20.91 1.75 -5.65
C ASP A 71 -21.94 0.99 -4.79
N ALA A 72 -22.40 1.58 -3.67
CA ALA A 72 -23.35 0.95 -2.75
C ALA A 72 -24.84 1.25 -3.07
N VAL A 73 -25.15 2.04 -4.10
CA VAL A 73 -26.52 2.57 -4.34
C VAL A 73 -27.25 1.93 -5.52
N ASP A 74 -26.66 0.99 -6.25
CA ASP A 74 -27.32 0.36 -7.42
C ASP A 74 -27.60 -1.15 -7.24
N GLN A 75 -28.10 -1.53 -6.07
CA GLN A 75 -28.81 -2.80 -5.88
C GLN A 75 -30.02 -2.62 -4.96
N LYS A 76 -31.06 -1.93 -5.43
CA LYS A 76 -32.44 -2.14 -4.96
C LYS A 76 -33.47 -1.85 -6.04
#